data_AF-A0AAE0S3N7-F1
#
_entry.id   AF-A0AAE0S3N7-F1
#
_cell.length_a   1.000
_cell.length_b   1.000
_cell.length_c   1.000
_cell.angle_alpha   90.00
_cell.angle_beta   90.00
_cell.angle_gamma   90.00
#
_symmetry.space_group_name_H-M   'P 1'
#
loop_
_entity.id
_entity.type
_entity.pdbx_description
1 polymer ?
#
loop_
_entity_poly.entity_id
_entity_poly.type
_entity_poly.pdbx_seq_one_letter_code
_entity_poly.pdbx_strand_id
1 'polypeptide(L)' 'MKEHMKNGLAVAKFLEGNPRVEKVLHPGLPSHPQHELAKKQMKGYSGMVTFYIKGGLKEAKAFIKALKVKKRMW' A
#
# COMPACT_ATOMS: atom_id res chain seq x y z
N MET A 1 5.53 -2.42 15.70
CA MET A 1 5.87 -2.86 14.32
C MET A 1 5.00 -3.99 13.79
N LYS A 2 4.78 -5.11 14.51
CA LYS A 2 3.96 -6.25 14.06
C LYS A 2 2.62 -5.88 13.39
N GLU A 3 1.81 -5.05 14.05
CA GLU A 3 0.51 -4.62 13.51
C GLU A 3 0.64 -3.75 12.25
N HIS A 4 1.68 -2.92 12.14
CA HIS A 4 1.95 -2.17 10.91
C HIS A 4 2.25 -3.10 9.73
N MET A 5 3.06 -4.14 9.95
CA MET A 5 3.39 -5.11 8.89
C MET A 5 2.14 -5.87 8.43
N LYS A 6 1.34 -6.33 9.41
CA LYS A 6 0.08 -7.05 9.17
C LYS A 6 -0.91 -6.19 8.38
N ASN A 7 -1.15 -4.96 8.84
CA ASN A 7 -2.11 -4.05 8.21
C ASN A 7 -1.62 -3.56 6.85
N GLY A 8 -0.32 -3.24 6.71
CA GLY A 8 0.28 -2.83 5.45
C GLY A 8 0.12 -3.88 4.36
N LEU A 9 0.44 -5.14 4.67
CA LEU A 9 0.28 -6.24 3.71
C LEU A 9 -1.19 -6.50 3.36
N ALA A 10 -2.10 -6.42 4.33
CA ALA A 10 -3.53 -6.59 4.08
C ALA A 10 -4.08 -5.49 3.14
N VAL A 11 -3.72 -4.22 3.39
CA VAL A 11 -4.10 -3.10 2.54
C VAL A 11 -3.48 -3.23 1.15
N ALA A 12 -2.21 -3.63 1.05
CA ALA A 12 -1.53 -3.82 -0.23
C ALA A 12 -2.23 -4.88 -1.10
N LYS A 13 -2.58 -6.05 -0.52
CA LYS A 13 -3.33 -7.10 -1.21
C LYS A 13 -4.72 -6.64 -1.65
N PHE A 14 -5.43 -5.91 -0.78
CA PHE A 14 -6.73 -5.34 -1.12
C PHE A 14 -6.66 -4.38 -2.31
N LEU A 15 -5.65 -3.51 -2.33
CA LEU A 15 -5.45 -2.55 -3.42
C LEU A 15 -5.02 -3.23 -4.72
N GLU A 16 -4.21 -4.30 -4.66
CA GLU A 16 -3.72 -5.02 -5.83
C GLU A 16 -4.86 -5.69 -6.63
N GLY A 17 -5.90 -6.14 -5.94
CA GLY A 17 -7.11 -6.69 -6.57
C GLY A 17 -8.15 -5.65 -7.00
N ASN A 18 -7.91 -4.35 -6.77
CA ASN A 18 -8.92 -3.32 -7.00
C ASN A 18 -8.87 -2.79 -8.45
N PRO A 19 -9.97 -2.81 -9.22
CA PRO A 19 -9.97 -2.39 -10.63
C PRO A 19 -9.65 -0.90 -10.85
N ARG A 20 -9.78 -0.06 -9.81
CA ARG A 20 -9.44 1.38 -9.85
C ARG A 20 -7.96 1.65 -9.56
N VAL A 21 -7.20 0.64 -9.15
CA VAL A 21 -5.76 0.72 -8.90
C VAL A 21 -5.03 0.20 -10.14
N GLU A 22 -3.97 0.89 -10.53
CA GLU A 22 -3.13 0.53 -11.67
C GLU A 22 -1.96 -0.35 -11.23
N LYS A 23 -1.33 -0.01 -10.10
CA LYS A 23 -0.16 -0.72 -9.59
C LYS A 23 -0.02 -0.52 -8.09
N VAL A 24 0.43 -1.55 -7.39
CA VAL A 24 0.79 -1.49 -5.98
C VAL A 24 2.28 -1.79 -5.83
N LEU A 25 2.95 -1.04 -4.95
CA LEU A 25 4.34 -1.23 -4.56
C LEU A 25 4.37 -1.50 -3.05
N HIS A 26 4.61 -2.76 -2.70
CA HIS A 26 4.81 -3.18 -1.33
C HIS A 26 5.79 -4.37 -1.31
N PRO A 27 6.92 -4.33 -0.55
CA PRO A 27 7.94 -5.38 -0.59
C PRO A 27 7.44 -6.79 -0.25
N GLY A 28 6.33 -6.90 0.48
CA GLY A 28 5.68 -8.18 0.80
C GLY A 28 4.75 -8.74 -0.27
N LEU A 29 4.54 -8.05 -1.40
CA LEU A 29 3.80 -8.59 -2.54
C LEU A 29 4.74 -9.26 -3.54
N PRO A 30 4.38 -10.44 -4.12
CA PRO A 30 5.16 -11.08 -5.16
C PRO A 30 5.37 -10.22 -6.41
N SER A 31 4.44 -9.29 -6.69
CA SER A 31 4.51 -8.34 -7.80
C SER A 31 5.59 -7.26 -7.61
N HIS A 32 6.15 -7.11 -6.41
CA HIS A 32 7.19 -6.12 -6.15
C HIS A 32 8.50 -6.56 -6.81
N PRO A 33 9.18 -5.69 -7.60
CA PRO A 33 10.39 -6.07 -8.35
C PRO A 33 11.52 -6.65 -7.48
N GLN A 34 11.57 -6.25 -6.22
CA GLN A 34 12.59 -6.70 -5.24
C GLN A 34 12.00 -7.61 -4.15
N HIS A 35 10.88 -8.30 -4.39
CA HIS A 35 10.25 -9.17 -3.38
C HIS A 35 11.22 -10.22 -2.80
N GLU A 36 11.95 -10.93 -3.67
CA GLU A 36 12.90 -11.96 -3.24
C GLU A 36 14.08 -11.38 -2.45
N LEU A 37 14.55 -10.19 -2.82
CA LEU A 37 15.58 -9.49 -2.05
C LEU A 37 15.05 -9.07 -0.67
N ALA A 38 13.84 -8.51 -0.63
CA ALA A 38 13.17 -8.12 0.60
C ALA A 38 12.98 -9.33 1.53
N LYS A 39 12.59 -10.49 1.01
CA LYS A 39 12.46 -11.73 1.76
C LYS A 39 13.78 -12.21 2.39
N LYS A 40 14.91 -12.00 1.69
CA LYS A 40 16.25 -12.36 2.19
C LYS A 40 16.79 -11.37 3.23
N GLN A 41 16.55 -10.09 3.05
CA GLN A 41 17.17 -9.03 3.88
C GLN A 41 16.28 -8.54 5.04
N MET A 42 14.95 -8.67 4.94
CA MET A 42 14.00 -8.09 5.89
C MET A 42 13.37 -9.17 6.77
N LYS A 43 13.25 -8.91 8.08
CA LYS A 43 12.55 -9.78 9.05
C LYS A 43 11.02 -9.56 9.07
N GLY A 44 10.52 -8.74 8.16
CA GLY A 44 9.13 -8.30 8.07
C GLY A 44 9.03 -6.99 7.29
N TYR A 45 7.83 -6.64 6.82
CA TYR A 45 7.61 -5.50 5.93
C TYR A 45 7.12 -4.27 6.70
N SER A 46 7.32 -3.06 6.18
CA SER A 46 6.80 -1.85 6.81
C SER A 46 5.26 -1.79 6.69
N GLY A 47 4.63 -0.81 7.37
CA GLY A 47 3.21 -0.50 7.13
C GLY A 47 2.97 0.43 5.94
N MET A 48 4.01 0.74 5.16
CA MET A 48 3.94 1.68 4.06
C MET A 48 3.46 0.98 2.80
N VAL A 49 2.42 1.53 2.18
CA VAL A 49 1.88 1.05 0.91
C VAL A 49 1.88 2.21 -0.07
N THR A 50 2.51 2.01 -1.22
CA THR A 50 2.44 2.95 -2.35
C THR A 50 1.60 2.33 -3.45
N PHE A 51 0.72 3.10 -4.07
CA PHE A 51 -0.07 2.62 -5.20
C PHE A 51 -0.39 3.74 -6.17
N TYR A 52 -0.63 3.37 -7.42
CA TYR A 52 -1.04 4.25 -8.51
C TYR A 52 -2.53 4.08 -8.72
N ILE A 53 -3.28 5.18 -8.66
CA ILE A 53 -4.73 5.21 -8.93
C ILE A 53 -4.97 5.58 -10.38
N LYS A 54 -5.91 4.89 -11.03
CA LYS A 54 -6.36 5.25 -12.39
C LYS A 54 -7.05 6.61 -12.37
N GLY A 55 -6.99 7.36 -13.47
CA GLY A 55 -7.63 8.68 -13.57
C GLY A 55 -6.75 9.85 -13.10
N GLY A 56 -5.49 9.61 -12.75
CA GLY A 56 -4.47 10.63 -12.53
C GLY A 56 -4.76 11.57 -11.35
N LEU A 57 -4.29 12.81 -11.44
CA LEU A 57 -4.28 13.77 -10.33
C LEU A 57 -5.68 14.10 -9.79
N LYS A 58 -6.69 14.19 -10.66
CA LYS A 58 -8.07 14.49 -10.27
C LYS A 58 -8.62 13.39 -9.35
N GLU A 59 -8.46 12.14 -9.76
CA GLU A 59 -8.94 10.98 -9.00
C GLU A 59 -8.15 10.81 -7.70
N ALA A 60 -6.83 11.01 -7.74
CA ALA A 60 -6.00 10.99 -6.53
C ALA A 60 -6.46 12.03 -5.49
N LYS A 61 -6.78 13.26 -5.91
CA LYS A 61 -7.32 14.29 -5.02
C LYS A 61 -8.69 13.92 -4.46
N ALA A 62 -9.59 13.36 -5.28
CA ALA A 62 -10.91 12.93 -4.85
C ALA A 62 -10.82 11.79 -3.82
N PHE A 63 -9.96 10.80 -4.09
CA PHE A 63 -9.69 9.68 -3.17
C PHE A 63 -9.23 10.18 -1.80
N ILE A 64 -8.22 11.06 -1.74
CA ILE A 64 -7.69 11.58 -0.49
C ILE A 64 -8.77 12.35 0.30
N LYS A 65 -9.59 13.16 -0.38
CA LYS A 65 -10.68 13.91 0.25
C LYS A 65 -11.78 13.02 0.84
N ALA A 66 -12.00 11.84 0.28
CA ALA A 66 -13.04 10.92 0.72
C ALA A 66 -12.64 10.06 1.94
N LEU A 67 -11.36 10.06 2.32
CA LEU A 67 -10.88 9.26 3.46
C LEU A 67 -11.42 9.81 4.78
N LYS A 68 -12.03 8.93 5.59
CA LYS A 68 -12.62 9.25 6.91
C LYS A 68 -11.75 8.84 8.10
N VAL A 69 -10.55 8.32 7.85
CA VAL A 69 -9.61 7.95 8.91
C VAL A 69 -9.09 9.23 9.55
N LYS A 70 -9.52 9.51 10.78
CA LYS A 70 -9.10 10.71 11.52
C LYS A 70 -7.57 10.71 11.67
N LYS A 71 -6.93 11.78 11.18
CA LYS A 71 -5.54 12.08 11.55
C LYS A 71 -5.57 12.42 13.05
N ARG A 72 -5.02 11.55 13.90
CA ARG A 72 -4.83 11.89 15.31
C ARG A 72 -3.68 12.88 15.38
N MET A 73 -4.01 14.18 15.39
CA MET A 73 -3.09 15.23 15.79
C MET A 73 -2.92 15.11 17.31
N TRP A 74 -1.67 15.04 17.74
CA TRP A 74 -1.31 15.17 19.15
C TRP A 74 -1.33 16.64 19.53
#